data_AF-A0A1C6DFM1-F1
#
_entry.id   AF-A0A1C6DFM1-F1
#
_cell.length_a   1.000
_cell.length_b   1.000
_cell.length_c   1.000
_cell.angle_alpha   90.00
_cell.angle_beta   90.00
_cell.angle_gamma   90.00
#
_symmetry.space_group_name_H-M   'P 1'
#
loop_
_entity.id
_entity.type
_entity.pdbx_description
1 polymer ?
#
loop_
_entity_poly.entity_id
_entity_poly.type
_entity_poly.pdbx_seq_one_letter_code
_entity_poly.pdbx_strand_id
1 'polypeptide(L)' 'MVTVEGVECSEDTVKDGSYKIQRPFVFVTNKSVTLSEQAQAFVDFATSKDAADLIRTAGAVPVNE' A
#
# COMPACT_ATOMS: atom_id res chain seq x y z
N MET A 1 22.86 -5.72 8.97
CA MET A 1 21.77 -4.83 8.52
C MET A 1 21.36 -3.94 9.67
N VAL A 2 20.88 -2.73 9.40
CA VAL A 2 20.38 -1.82 10.44
C VAL A 2 18.93 -2.21 10.75
N THR A 3 18.60 -2.31 12.04
CA THR A 3 17.24 -2.56 12.54
C THR A 3 16.70 -1.31 13.23
N VAL A 4 15.38 -1.17 13.29
CA VAL A 4 14.71 -0.15 14.11
C VAL A 4 13.99 -0.87 15.24
N GLU A 5 14.37 -0.58 16.49
CA GLU A 5 13.76 -1.23 17.67
C GLU A 5 13.84 -2.77 17.65
N GLY A 6 14.87 -3.33 17.02
CA GLY A 6 15.03 -4.78 16.84
C GLY A 6 14.20 -5.38 15.70
N VAL A 7 13.46 -4.57 14.94
CA VAL A 7 12.69 -4.97 13.76
C VAL A 7 13.52 -4.72 12.49
N GLU A 8 13.64 -5.74 11.65
CA GLU A 8 14.26 -5.66 10.32
C GLU A 8 13.32 -4.97 9.32
N CYS A 9 13.89 -4.21 8.37
CA CYS A 9 13.13 -3.64 7.27
C CYS A 9 12.90 -4.70 6.18
N SER A 10 11.66 -5.15 6.02
CA SER A 10 11.23 -6.06 4.94
C SER A 10 9.81 -5.71 4.49
N GLU A 11 9.35 -6.28 3.36
CA GLU A 11 7.95 -6.12 2.95
C GLU A 11 6.98 -6.65 4.01
N ASP A 12 7.32 -7.77 4.66
CA ASP A 12 6.49 -8.40 5.70
C ASP A 12 6.33 -7.49 6.92
N THR A 13 7.43 -6.93 7.43
CA THR A 13 7.40 -6.07 8.63
C THR A 13 6.84 -4.68 8.34
N VAL A 14 6.87 -4.24 7.09
CA VAL A 14 6.12 -3.05 6.65
C VAL A 14 4.63 -3.35 6.63
N LYS A 15 4.19 -4.43 5.97
CA LYS A 15 2.77 -4.80 5.82
C LYS A 15 2.09 -5.09 7.16
N ASP A 16 2.78 -5.73 8.11
CA ASP A 16 2.22 -6.04 9.43
C ASP A 16 2.28 -4.86 10.44
N GLY A 17 2.93 -3.75 10.09
CA GLY A 17 3.02 -2.56 10.94
C GLY A 17 4.10 -2.62 12.04
N SER A 18 4.90 -3.68 12.09
CA SER A 18 5.97 -3.84 13.09
C SER A 18 7.15 -2.91 12.80
N TYR A 19 7.53 -2.71 11.54
CA TYR A 19 8.55 -1.74 11.15
C TYR A 19 7.98 -0.32 11.20
N LYS A 20 8.36 0.45 12.23
CA LYS A 20 7.74 1.74 12.55
C LYS A 20 8.04 2.86 11.57
N ILE A 21 9.12 2.76 10.81
CA ILE A 21 9.53 3.79 9.84
C ILE A 21 8.91 3.47 8.49
N GLN A 22 7.62 3.79 8.35
CA GLN A 22 6.86 3.60 7.11
C GLN A 22 5.82 4.70 6.93
N ARG A 23 5.40 4.94 5.70
CA ARG A 23 4.36 5.91 5.35
C ARG A 23 3.36 5.30 4.37
N PRO A 24 2.10 5.10 4.75
CA PRO A 24 1.07 4.66 3.83
C PRO A 24 0.81 5.70 2.72
N PHE A 25 0.72 5.22 1.48
CA PHE A 25 0.11 5.98 0.39
C PHE A 25 -1.39 5.74 0.43
N VAL A 26 -2.16 6.77 0.74
CA VAL A 26 -3.61 6.65 0.97
C VAL A 26 -4.40 7.22 -0.18
N PHE A 27 -5.45 6.50 -0.59
CA PHE A 27 -6.55 7.08 -1.35
C PHE A 27 -7.48 7.82 -0.38
N VAL A 28 -7.72 9.10 -0.65
CA VAL A 28 -8.63 9.93 0.15
C VAL A 28 -9.88 10.22 -0.66
N THR A 29 -11.04 9.84 -0.13
CA THR A 29 -12.34 10.04 -0.79
C THR A 29 -13.33 10.71 0.15
N ASN A 30 -14.33 11.37 -0.41
CA ASN A 30 -15.40 11.99 0.36
C ASN A 30 -16.49 10.95 0.65
N LYS A 31 -16.69 10.58 1.91
CA LYS A 31 -17.69 9.59 2.33
C LYS A 31 -19.14 9.97 2.01
N SER A 32 -19.42 11.26 1.82
CA SER A 32 -20.75 11.77 1.47
C SER A 32 -21.03 11.73 -0.04
N VAL A 33 -20.06 11.29 -0.85
CA VAL A 33 -20.15 11.25 -2.32
C VAL A 33 -19.77 9.87 -2.80
N THR A 34 -20.65 9.23 -3.56
CA THR A 34 -20.33 7.98 -4.26
C THR A 34 -19.33 8.30 -5.37
N LEU A 35 -18.24 7.52 -5.44
CA LEU A 35 -17.31 7.63 -6.56
C LEU A 35 -18.03 7.35 -7.88
N SER A 36 -17.58 8.00 -8.96
CA SER A 36 -17.99 7.55 -10.30
C SER A 36 -17.51 6.12 -10.53
N GLU A 37 -18.15 5.42 -11.45
CA GLU A 37 -17.76 4.06 -11.83
C GLU A 37 -16.28 3.97 -12.23
N GLN A 38 -15.79 4.96 -12.98
CA GLN A 38 -14.39 5.00 -13.42
C GLN A 38 -13.42 5.23 -12.25
N ALA A 39 -13.79 6.08 -11.29
CA ALA A 39 -12.97 6.32 -10.11
C ALA A 39 -12.92 5.09 -9.19
N GLN A 40 -14.06 4.41 -9.00
CA GLN A 40 -14.12 3.16 -8.24
C GLN A 40 -13.29 2.07 -8.91
N ALA A 41 -13.44 1.88 -10.23
CA ALA A 41 -12.67 0.89 -10.99
C ALA A 41 -11.16 1.12 -10.90
N PHE A 42 -10.72 2.38 -10.87
CA PHE A 42 -9.30 2.70 -10.67
C PHE A 42 -8.81 2.33 -9.26
N VAL A 43 -9.58 2.66 -8.21
CA VAL A 43 -9.23 2.28 -6.83
C VAL A 43 -9.19 0.76 -6.67
N ASP A 44 -10.16 0.06 -7.27
CA ASP A 44 -10.23 -1.41 -7.24
C ASP A 44 -9.00 -2.02 -7.91
N PHE A 45 -8.63 -1.55 -9.11
CA PHE A 45 -7.42 -2.01 -9.78
C PHE A 45 -6.15 -1.69 -8.99
N ALA A 46 -6.00 -0.45 -8.53
CA ALA A 46 -4.81 0.01 -7.81
C ALA A 46 -4.61 -0.70 -6.45
N THR A 47 -5.67 -1.27 -5.88
CA THR A 47 -5.63 -2.07 -4.65
C THR A 47 -5.74 -3.57 -4.92
N SER A 48 -5.78 -4.02 -6.17
CA SER A 48 -5.81 -5.44 -6.55
C SER A 48 -4.42 -6.07 -6.53
N LYS A 49 -4.38 -7.41 -6.55
CA LYS A 49 -3.13 -8.18 -6.70
C LYS A 49 -2.45 -7.92 -8.05
N ASP A 50 -3.22 -7.58 -9.08
CA ASP A 50 -2.71 -7.33 -10.44
C ASP A 50 -1.80 -6.10 -10.49
N ALA A 51 -1.93 -5.17 -9.53
CA ALA A 51 -1.08 -3.99 -9.42
C ALA A 51 0.21 -4.24 -8.61
N ALA A 52 0.37 -5.40 -7.95
CA ALA A 52 1.46 -5.64 -7.00
C ALA A 52 2.84 -5.47 -7.63
N ASP A 53 3.06 -6.04 -8.81
CA ASP A 53 4.35 -5.97 -9.51
C ASP A 53 4.67 -4.55 -10.01
N LEU A 54 3.65 -3.79 -10.41
CA LEU A 54 3.81 -2.38 -10.77
C LEU A 54 4.27 -1.55 -9.56
N ILE A 55 3.68 -1.80 -8.39
CA ILE A 55 4.01 -1.12 -7.15
C ILE A 55 5.44 -1.47 -6.68
N ARG A 56 5.83 -2.75 -6.72
CA ARG A 56 7.20 -3.17 -6.40
C ARG A 56 8.23 -2.57 -7.35
N THR A 57 7.92 -2.54 -8.65
CA THR A 57 8.79 -1.91 -9.67
C THR A 57 8.98 -0.41 -9.40
N ALA A 58 7.97 0.26 -8.86
CA ALA A 58 8.05 1.66 -8.44
C ALA A 58 8.78 1.87 -7.09
N GLY A 59 9.23 0.80 -6.42
CA GLY A 59 9.97 0.85 -5.16
C GLY A 59 9.08 1.00 -3.92
N ALA A 60 7.79 0.70 -4.04
CA ALA A 60 6.85 0.72 -2.93
C ALA A 60 6.41 -0.70 -2.54
N VAL A 61 5.78 -0.83 -1.37
CA VAL A 61 5.26 -2.10 -0.85
C VAL A 61 3.78 -2.21 -1.20
N PRO A 62 3.33 -3.26 -1.92
CA PRO A 62 1.92 -3.43 -2.27
C PRO A 62 1.10 -3.82 -1.03
N VAL A 63 -0.15 -3.34 -0.97
CA VAL A 63 -1.07 -3.68 0.13
C VAL A 63 -1.64 -5.09 -0.03
N ASN A 64 -1.84 -5.55 -1.27
CA ASN A 64 -2.39 -6.86 -1.59
C ASN A 64 -1.50 -7.58 -2.62
N GLU A 65 -1.30 -8.88 -2.42
CA GLU A 65 -0.53 -9.80 -3.29
C GLU A 65 -1.10 -11.21 -3.20
#